data_AF-A0AB37UMV9-F1
#
_entry.id   AF-A0AB37UMV9-F1
#
_cell.length_a   1.000
_cell.length_b   1.000
_cell.length_c   1.000
_cell.angle_alpha   90.00
_cell.angle_beta   90.00
_cell.angle_gamma   90.00
#
_symmetry.space_group_name_H-M   'P 1'
#
loop_
_entity.id
_entity.type
_entity.pdbx_description
1 polymer ?
#
loop_
_entity_poly.entity_id
_entity_poly.type
_entity_poly.pdbx_seq_one_letter_code
_entity_poly.pdbx_strand_id
1 'polypeptide(L)' 'MAFNNQHYYTFTALLQLWGLPLQLVEPISRQLANIDNTQQDELIQLFAVELQKKQSLSEK' A
#
# COMPACT_ATOMS: atom_id res chain seq x y z
N MET A 1 0.72 -0.73 -19.84
CA MET A 1 0.41 -0.39 -18.43
C MET A 1 1.01 0.97 -18.16
N ALA A 2 0.27 1.89 -17.55
CA ALA A 2 0.71 3.24 -17.26
C ALA A 2 0.89 3.41 -15.76
N PHE A 3 1.95 4.11 -15.36
CA PHE A 3 2.20 4.44 -13.96
C PHE A 3 1.07 5.28 -13.39
N ASN A 4 0.46 4.84 -12.28
CA ASN A 4 -0.61 5.58 -11.63
C ASN A 4 -0.08 6.32 -10.39
N ASN A 5 0.03 7.66 -10.51
CA ASN A 5 0.51 8.51 -9.42
C ASN A 5 -0.36 8.42 -8.16
N GLN A 6 -1.69 8.29 -8.31
CA GLN A 6 -2.60 8.23 -7.17
C GLN A 6 -2.37 6.95 -6.37
N HIS A 7 -2.36 5.80 -7.04
CA HIS A 7 -2.12 4.52 -6.39
C HIS A 7 -0.72 4.42 -5.79
N TYR A 8 0.29 5.00 -6.44
CA TYR A 8 1.65 5.11 -5.87
C TYR A 8 1.65 5.77 -4.48
N TYR A 9 1.01 6.94 -4.34
CA TYR A 9 0.94 7.64 -3.06
C TYR A 9 0.15 6.84 -2.02
N THR A 10 -0.94 6.17 -2.44
CA THR A 10 -1.71 5.29 -1.55
C THR A 10 -0.87 4.13 -1.03
N PHE A 11 -0.14 3.42 -1.90
CA PHE A 11 0.77 2.36 -1.46
C PHE A 11 1.86 2.89 -0.53
N THR A 12 2.42 4.06 -0.83
CA THR A 12 3.45 4.69 0.00
C THR A 12 2.93 4.92 1.42
N ALA A 13 1.74 5.50 1.54
CA ALA A 13 1.10 5.77 2.84
C ALA A 13 0.78 4.47 3.60
N LEU A 14 0.20 3.47 2.92
CA LEU A 14 -0.15 2.19 3.54
C LEU A 14 1.08 1.46 4.09
N LEU A 15 2.17 1.42 3.33
CA LEU A 15 3.41 0.77 3.76
C LEU A 15 4.09 1.54 4.90
N GLN A 16 4.03 2.87 4.89
CA GLN A 16 4.50 3.70 6.01
C GLN A 16 3.69 3.44 7.28
N LEU A 17 2.36 3.34 7.18
CA LEU A 17 1.49 3.03 8.31
C LEU A 17 1.73 1.62 8.88
N TRP A 18 2.22 0.69 8.06
CA TRP A 18 2.71 -0.61 8.51
C TRP A 18 4.10 -0.58 9.14
N GLY A 19 4.75 0.58 9.20
CA GLY A 19 6.07 0.74 9.81
C GLY A 19 7.22 0.24 8.93
N LEU A 20 7.02 0.12 7.61
CA LEU A 20 8.13 -0.25 6.72
C LEU A 20 9.16 0.89 6.65
N PRO A 21 10.47 0.57 6.60
CA PRO A 21 11.53 1.55 6.35
C PRO A 21 11.32 2.28 5.03
N LEU A 22 11.54 3.60 5.00
CA LEU A 22 11.36 4.43 3.80
C LEU A 22 12.15 3.92 2.58
N GLN A 23 13.32 3.32 2.80
CA GLN A 23 14.17 2.73 1.76
C GLN A 23 13.48 1.56 1.01
N LEU A 24 12.54 0.87 1.67
CA LEU A 24 11.76 -0.21 1.08
C LEU A 24 10.40 0.26 0.55
N VAL A 25 9.81 1.30 1.17
CA VAL A 25 8.52 1.85 0.75
C VAL A 25 8.56 2.29 -0.71
N GLU A 26 9.52 3.12 -1.08
CA GLU A 26 9.59 3.72 -2.41
C GLU A 26 9.67 2.70 -3.57
N PRO A 27 10.60 1.71 -3.56
CA PRO A 27 10.67 0.71 -4.63
C PRO A 27 9.42 -0.18 -4.66
N ILE A 28 8.86 -0.56 -3.51
CA ILE A 28 7.65 -1.41 -3.47
C ILE A 28 6.46 -0.64 -4.05
N SER A 29 6.22 0.60 -3.64
CA SER A 29 5.13 1.43 -4.15
C SER A 29 5.23 1.66 -5.66
N ARG A 30 6.45 1.84 -6.19
CA ARG A 30 6.65 1.94 -7.65
C ARG A 30 6.32 0.64 -8.37
N GLN A 31 6.70 -0.52 -7.84
CA GLN A 31 6.36 -1.81 -8.46
C GLN A 31 4.83 -2.02 -8.46
N LEU A 32 4.17 -1.74 -7.34
CA LEU A 32 2.72 -1.87 -7.22
C LEU A 32 1.96 -0.90 -8.12
N ALA A 33 2.44 0.33 -8.31
CA ALA A 33 1.80 1.32 -9.19
C ALA A 33 1.94 1.04 -10.70
N ASN A 34 2.68 -0.01 -11.09
CA ASN A 34 2.90 -0.40 -12.49
C ASN A 34 2.04 -1.59 -12.95
N ILE A 35 1.30 -2.25 -12.05
CA ILE A 35 0.39 -3.35 -12.42
C ILE A 35 -0.93 -2.82 -13.00
N ASP A 36 -1.89 -3.69 -13.34
CA ASP A 36 -3.20 -3.22 -13.83
C ASP A 36 -3.99 -2.48 -12.75
N ASN A 37 -4.73 -1.43 -13.12
CA ASN A 37 -5.51 -0.61 -12.17
C ASN A 37 -6.49 -1.42 -11.33
N THR A 38 -7.12 -2.46 -11.90
CA THR A 38 -8.04 -3.35 -11.18
C THR A 38 -7.32 -4.06 -10.04
N GLN A 39 -6.13 -4.59 -10.35
CA GLN A 39 -5.27 -5.25 -9.36
C GLN A 39 -4.74 -4.27 -8.32
N GLN A 40 -4.45 -3.02 -8.72
CA GLN A 40 -4.04 -1.98 -7.78
C GLN A 40 -5.14 -1.68 -6.76
N ASP A 41 -6.38 -1.53 -7.22
CA ASP A 41 -7.54 -1.27 -6.34
C ASP A 41 -7.77 -2.43 -5.37
N GLU A 42 -7.72 -3.69 -5.85
CA GLU A 42 -7.84 -4.89 -5.02
C GLU A 42 -6.75 -4.96 -3.94
N LEU A 43 -5.49 -4.69 -4.31
CA LEU A 43 -4.38 -4.70 -3.36
C LEU A 43 -4.51 -3.59 -2.33
N ILE A 44 -4.91 -2.37 -2.73
CA ILE A 44 -5.14 -1.26 -1.81
C ILE A 44 -6.20 -1.63 -0.78
N GLN A 45 -7.31 -2.23 -1.20
CA GLN A 45 -8.35 -2.69 -0.29
C GLN A 45 -7.82 -3.74 0.68
N LEU A 46 -7.06 -4.72 0.19
CA LEU A 46 -6.45 -5.75 1.03
C LEU A 46 -5.50 -5.16 2.08
N PHE A 47 -4.59 -4.27 1.65
CA PHE A 47 -3.66 -3.57 2.56
C PHE A 47 -4.41 -2.78 3.63
N ALA A 48 -5.47 -2.06 3.26
CA ALA A 48 -6.28 -1.27 4.19
C ALA A 48 -6.98 -2.15 5.23
N VAL A 49 -7.59 -3.26 4.81
CA VAL A 49 -8.27 -4.21 5.72
C VAL A 49 -7.28 -4.84 6.69
N GLU A 50 -6.13 -5.29 6.21
CA GLU A 50 -5.12 -5.91 7.06
C GLU A 50 -4.45 -4.91 8.01
N LEU A 51 -4.23 -3.66 7.58
CA LEU A 51 -3.80 -2.57 8.45
C LEU A 51 -4.80 -2.31 9.58
N GLN A 52 -6.09 -2.21 9.26
CA GLN A 52 -7.13 -1.99 10.25
C GLN A 52 -7.17 -3.13 11.28
N LYS A 53 -7.09 -4.39 10.85
CA LYS A 53 -7.03 -5.55 11.75
C LYS A 53 -5.84 -5.47 12.70
N LYS A 54 -4.65 -5.12 12.20
CA LYS A 54 -3.45 -4.95 13.04
C LYS A 54 -3.63 -3.84 14.07
N GLN A 55 -4.20 -2.70 13.68
CA GLN A 55 -4.45 -1.58 14.59
C GLN A 55 -5.42 -1.98 15.70
N SER A 56 -6.55 -2.63 15.36
CA SER A 56 -7.52 -3.12 16.36
C SER A 56 -6.97 -4.19 17.30
N LEU A 57 -5.96 -4.97 16.88
CA LEU A 57 -5.27 -5.92 17.75
C LEU A 57 -4.22 -5.26 18.64
N SER A 58 -3.66 -4.13 18.23
CA SER A 58 -2.70 -3.36 19.02
C SER A 58 -3.36 -2.54 20.14
N GLU A 59 -4.67 -2.34 20.09
CA GLU A 59 -5.45 -1.56 21.06
C GLU A 59 -6.06 -2.42 22.21
N LYS A 60 -5.72 -3.72 22.30
CA LYS A 60 -6.15 -4.64 23.36
C LYS A 60 -4.98 -5.10 24.23
#